data_AF-A0A7X0F5N4-F1
#
_entry.id   AF-A0A7X0F5N4-F1
#
_cell.length_a   1.000
_cell.length_b   1.000
_cell.length_c   1.000
_cell.angle_alpha   90.00
_cell.angle_beta   90.00
_cell.angle_gamma   90.00
#
_symmetry.space_group_name_H-M   'P 1'
#
loop_
_entity.id
_entity.type
_entity.pdbx_description
1 polymer ?
#
loop_
_entity_poly.entity_id
_entity_poly.type
_entity_poly.pdbx_seq_one_letter_code
_entity_poly.pdbx_strand_id
1 'polypeptide(L)' 'MTLQDKLDCLNGIIQAKTTWLEQHGQGRNKRPDHEGERMRYQVETLHAIADDYRRSIERKGAAA' A
#
# COMPACT_ATOMS: atom_id res chain seq x y z
N MET A 1 -0.71 -5.65 18.68
CA MET A 1 -0.82 -4.93 17.40
C MET A 1 -2.30 -4.80 17.02
N THR A 2 -2.81 -3.58 17.08
CA THR A 2 -4.21 -3.22 16.77
C THR A 2 -4.45 -3.19 15.24
N LEU A 3 -5.71 -3.04 14.81
CA LEU A 3 -6.01 -2.80 13.39
C LEU A 3 -5.45 -1.45 12.93
N GLN A 4 -5.42 -0.45 13.81
CA GLN A 4 -4.82 0.86 13.53
C GLN A 4 -3.31 0.72 13.31
N ASP A 5 -2.60 0.00 14.19
CA ASP A 5 -1.15 -0.23 14.05
C ASP A 5 -0.83 -0.93 12.70
N LYS A 6 -1.67 -1.89 12.30
CA LYS A 6 -1.52 -2.58 11.01
C LYS A 6 -1.75 -1.64 9.83
N LEU A 7 -2.78 -0.80 9.91
CA LEU A 7 -3.09 0.19 8.88
C LEU A 7 -1.95 1.21 8.72
N ASP A 8 -1.40 1.69 9.82
CA ASP A 8 -0.27 2.63 9.81
C ASP A 8 0.97 2.00 9.18
N CYS A 9 1.25 0.74 9.51
CA CYS A 9 2.31 -0.04 8.88
C CYS A 9 2.09 -0.19 7.36
N LEU A 10 0.88 -0.55 6.93
CA LEU A 10 0.56 -0.66 5.50
C LEU A 10 0.72 0.67 4.76
N ASN A 11 0.29 1.78 5.35
CA ASN A 11 0.44 3.11 4.76
C ASN A 11 1.92 3.46 4.54
N GLY A 12 2.79 3.11 5.49
CA GLY A 12 4.24 3.27 5.33
C GLY A 12 4.82 2.44 4.18
N ILE A 13 4.36 1.19 4.02
CA ILE A 13 4.80 0.30 2.93
C ILE A 13 4.29 0.81 1.57
N ILE A 14 3.03 1.23 1.50
CA ILE A 14 2.44 1.84 0.30
C ILE A 14 3.28 3.05 -0.12
N GLN A 15 3.56 3.96 0.81
CA GLN A 15 4.36 5.15 0.53
C GLN A 15 5.73 4.79 -0.04
N ALA A 16 6.44 3.85 0.60
CA ALA A 16 7.77 3.44 0.14
C ALA A 16 7.74 2.84 -1.28
N LYS A 17 6.71 2.04 -1.59
CA LYS A 17 6.56 1.42 -2.92
C LYS A 17 6.13 2.42 -3.99
N THR A 18 5.27 3.37 -3.65
CA THR A 18 4.90 4.48 -4.55
C THR A 18 6.11 5.35 -4.86
N THR A 19 6.91 5.72 -3.85
CA THR A 19 8.17 6.44 -4.08
C THR A 19 9.13 5.65 -4.97
N TRP A 20 9.22 4.32 -4.80
CA TRP A 20 10.01 3.49 -5.70
C TRP A 20 9.51 3.56 -7.15
N LEU A 21 8.19 3.51 -7.37
CA LEU A 21 7.60 3.63 -8.71
C LEU A 21 7.86 5.00 -9.35
N GLU A 22 7.83 6.08 -8.57
CA GLU A 22 8.17 7.42 -9.05
C GLU A 22 9.62 7.51 -9.53
N GLN A 23 10.54 6.89 -8.78
CA GLN A 23 11.98 6.93 -9.07
C GLN A 23 12.40 5.98 -10.18
N HIS A 24 11.71 4.84 -10.31
CA HIS A 24 12.15 3.70 -11.12
C HIS A 24 11.15 3.21 -12.16
N GLY A 25 9.93 3.73 -12.18
CA GLY A 25 8.91 3.35 -13.17
C GLY A 25 9.15 3.95 -14.55
N GLN A 26 9.93 5.03 -14.63
CA GLN A 26 10.19 5.77 -15.86
C GLN A 26 11.50 6.57 -15.80
N GLY A 27 11.88 7.18 -16.93
CA GLY A 27 13.03 8.07 -17.01
C GLY A 27 14.39 7.36 -16.96
N ARG A 28 15.44 8.10 -16.60
CA ARG A 28 16.84 7.63 -16.67
C ARG A 28 17.15 6.46 -15.73
N ASN A 29 16.41 6.33 -14.63
CA ASN A 29 16.57 5.27 -13.63
C ASN A 29 15.52 4.16 -13.77
N LYS A 30 14.85 4.11 -14.93
CA LYS A 30 13.81 3.13 -15.21
C LYS A 30 14.35 1.71 -15.03
N ARG A 31 13.67 0.92 -14.21
CA ARG A 31 13.90 -0.51 -14.02
C ARG A 31 13.13 -1.31 -15.09
N PRO A 32 13.46 -2.60 -15.29
CA PRO A 32 12.70 -3.47 -16.18
C PRO A 32 11.18 -3.42 -15.95
N ASP A 33 10.41 -3.46 -17.03
CA ASP A 33 8.95 -3.25 -16.97
C ASP A 33 8.24 -4.24 -16.04
N HIS A 34 8.66 -5.50 -16.04
CA HIS A 34 8.10 -6.53 -15.17
C HIS A 34 8.28 -6.23 -13.67
N GLU A 35 9.34 -5.50 -13.29
CA GLU A 35 9.51 -5.05 -11.90
C GLU A 35 8.52 -3.95 -11.56
N GLY A 36 8.29 -3.00 -12.48
CA GLY A 36 7.31 -1.94 -12.33
C GLY A 36 5.87 -2.48 -12.25
N GLU A 37 5.53 -3.45 -13.10
CA GLU A 37 4.24 -4.14 -13.07
C GLU A 37 4.01 -4.85 -11.74
N ARG A 38 5.01 -5.62 -11.28
CA ARG A 38 4.96 -6.28 -9.97
C ARG A 38 4.77 -5.26 -8.84
N MET A 39 5.45 -4.12 -8.90
CA MET A 39 5.34 -3.10 -7.85
C MET A 39 3.96 -2.42 -7.87
N ARG A 40 3.41 -2.12 -9.04
CA ARG A 40 2.04 -1.59 -9.16
C ARG A 40 1.01 -2.56 -8.59
N TYR A 41 1.10 -3.84 -8.96
CA TYR A 41 0.23 -4.88 -8.41
C TYR A 41 0.32 -4.99 -6.88
N GLN A 42 1.53 -4.89 -6.33
CA GLN A 42 1.73 -4.87 -4.88
C GLN A 42 1.09 -3.66 -4.22
N VAL A 43 1.23 -2.46 -4.79
CA VAL A 43 0.59 -1.24 -4.28
C VAL A 43 -0.94 -1.39 -4.29
N GLU A 44 -1.52 -1.85 -5.39
CA GLU A 44 -2.96 -2.11 -5.51
C GLU A 44 -3.45 -3.10 -4.45
N THR A 45 -2.72 -4.21 -4.26
CA THR A 45 -3.05 -5.21 -3.24
C THR A 45 -3.00 -4.62 -1.83
N LEU A 46 -1.97 -3.82 -1.52
CA LEU A 46 -1.83 -3.20 -0.21
C LEU A 46 -2.95 -2.18 0.06
N HIS A 47 -3.38 -1.43 -0.95
CA HIS A 47 -4.54 -0.54 -0.84
C HIS A 47 -5.83 -1.31 -0.51
N ALA A 48 -6.08 -2.43 -1.19
CA ALA A 48 -7.26 -3.25 -0.89
C ALA A 48 -7.26 -3.75 0.57
N ILE A 49 -6.11 -4.21 1.06
CA ILE A 49 -5.98 -4.66 2.46
C ILE A 49 -6.15 -3.48 3.45
N ALA A 50 -5.59 -2.31 3.13
CA ALA A 50 -5.75 -1.11 3.95
C ALA A 50 -7.22 -0.69 4.05
N ASP A 51 -7.98 -0.79 2.96
CA ASP A 51 -9.41 -0.49 2.94
C ASP A 51 -10.21 -1.50 3.77
N ASP A 52 -9.85 -2.78 3.74
CA ASP A 52 -10.46 -3.80 4.61
C ASP A 52 -10.23 -3.50 6.09
N TYR A 53 -9.03 -3.03 6.45
CA TYR A 53 -8.74 -2.60 7.82
C TYR A 53 -9.51 -1.35 8.22
N ARG A 54 -9.60 -0.33 7.36
CA ARG A 54 -10.42 0.87 7.60
C ARG A 54 -11.88 0.49 7.88
N ARG A 55 -12.48 -0.31 6.99
CA ARG A 55 -13.86 -0.80 7.16
C ARG A 55 -14.02 -1.62 8.44
N SER A 56 -13.03 -2.42 8.81
CA SER A 56 -13.10 -3.20 10.05
C SER A 56 -12.96 -2.34 11.31
N ILE A 57 -12.18 -1.26 11.26
CA ILE A 57 -12.05 -0.30 12.37
C ILE A 57 -13.38 0.43 12.55
N GLU A 58 -13.96 0.94 11.45
CA GLU A 58 -15.26 1.61 11.44
C GLU A 58 -16.37 0.72 12.02
N ARG A 59 -16.46 -0.55 11.58
CA ARG A 59 -17.44 -1.51 12.12
C ARG A 59 -17.26 -1.76 13.61
N LYS A 60 -16.02 -1.81 14.10
CA LYS A 60 -15.75 -2.01 15.54
C LYS A 60 -16.06 -0.76 16.36
N GLY A 61 -15.83 0.43 15.80
CA GLY A 61 -16.17 1.70 16.45
C GLY A 61 -17.67 1.96 16.47
N ALA A 62 -18.43 1.50 15.48
CA ALA A 62 -19.89 1.63 15.43
C ALA A 62 -20.65 0.63 16.33
N ALA A 63 -19.97 -0.43 16.79
CA ALA A 63 -20.54 -1.44 17.67
C ALA A 63 -20.19 -1.24 19.16
N ALA A 64 -19.46 -0.16 19.49
CA ALA A 64 -19.04 0.24 20.83
C ALA A 64 -19.84 1.46 21.30
#